data_AF-A0A8T7CR79-F1
#
_entry.id   AF-A0A8T7CR79-F1
#
_cell.length_a   1.000
_cell.length_b   1.000
_cell.length_c   1.000
_cell.angle_alpha   90.00
_cell.angle_beta   90.00
_cell.angle_gamma   90.00
#
_symmetry.space_group_name_H-M   'P 1'
#
loop_
_entity.id
_entity.type
_entity.pdbx_description
1 polymer ?
#
loop_
_entity_poly.entity_id
_entity_poly.type
_entity_poly.pdbx_seq_one_letter_code
_entity_poly.pdbx_strand_id
1 'polypeptide(L)'
;MLNKNVLFVLFAYIAVGVAVAYVFIRDDQVEAVVEQTVTEEMSLTEARQAFWARDMAKAERLYRIITTADKDNLEAWGELGNIYYLQSRWQDAAAAYTEVAINLVDKGDVPQAMYLLQVVGRLDGKQAQRIHERLNSQQVSP
;
A
#
# COMPACT_ATOMS: atom_id res chain seq x y z
N MET A 1 28.81 -37.15 -31.20
CA MET A 1 27.95 -38.35 -31.11
C MET A 1 26.71 -37.96 -30.33
N LEU A 2 25.57 -37.88 -31.02
CA LEU A 2 24.28 -37.48 -30.45
C LEU A 2 23.50 -38.77 -30.14
N ASN A 3 23.24 -39.06 -28.86
CA ASN A 3 22.38 -40.19 -28.51
C ASN A 3 20.93 -39.72 -28.39
N LYS A 4 20.15 -40.15 -29.38
CA LYS A 4 18.69 -40.14 -29.41
C LYS A 4 18.17 -41.20 -28.44
N ASN A 5 16.96 -41.01 -27.93
CA ASN A 5 16.09 -42.02 -27.28
C ASN A 5 15.97 -41.96 -25.75
N VAL A 6 15.52 -40.83 -25.22
CA VAL A 6 14.31 -40.87 -24.36
C VAL A 6 13.31 -39.86 -24.93
N LEU A 7 12.86 -40.21 -26.12
CA LEU A 7 11.65 -39.69 -26.72
C LEU A 7 10.51 -40.55 -26.18
N PHE A 8 9.36 -39.93 -25.91
CA PHE A 8 8.08 -40.55 -25.55
C PHE A 8 7.88 -40.96 -24.09
N VAL A 9 7.71 -39.95 -23.24
CA VAL A 9 6.40 -39.82 -22.57
C VAL A 9 5.70 -38.58 -23.17
N LEU A 10 5.25 -38.71 -24.42
CA LEU A 10 3.94 -38.17 -24.79
C LEU A 10 2.93 -39.12 -24.11
N PHE A 11 1.91 -38.71 -23.37
CA PHE A 11 0.93 -37.70 -23.70
C PHE A 11 0.35 -37.10 -22.41
N ALA A 12 0.68 -35.84 -22.16
CA ALA A 12 -0.26 -34.87 -21.62
C ALA A 12 -0.09 -33.54 -22.40
N TYR A 13 -0.18 -33.64 -23.73
CA TYR A 13 -0.79 -32.57 -24.54
C TYR A 13 -2.22 -32.41 -23.97
N ILE A 14 -2.73 -31.27 -23.53
CA ILE A 14 -3.01 -30.02 -24.25
C ILE A 14 -3.15 -28.90 -23.20
N ALA A 15 -2.04 -28.45 -22.62
CA ALA A 15 -1.99 -27.16 -21.91
C ALA A 15 -0.69 -26.39 -22.23
N VAL A 16 -0.12 -26.70 -23.39
CA VAL A 16 0.81 -25.84 -24.12
C VAL A 16 -0.03 -24.79 -24.83
N GLY A 17 0.35 -23.51 -24.76
CA GLY A 17 -0.06 -22.54 -25.77
C GLY A 17 -0.14 -21.11 -25.28
N VAL A 18 -0.81 -20.88 -24.15
CA VAL A 18 -1.10 -19.51 -23.69
C VAL A 18 0.01 -18.95 -22.80
N ALA A 19 0.57 -19.77 -21.90
CA ALA A 19 1.56 -19.28 -20.94
C ALA A 19 2.92 -18.89 -21.57
N VAL A 20 3.34 -19.58 -22.64
CA VAL A 20 4.66 -19.35 -23.26
C VAL A 20 4.66 -18.16 -24.23
N ALA A 21 3.50 -17.75 -24.75
CA ALA A 21 3.40 -16.54 -25.57
C ALA A 21 3.43 -15.24 -24.73
N TYR A 22 3.02 -15.29 -23.46
CA TYR A 22 3.12 -14.14 -22.55
C TYR A 22 4.58 -13.81 -22.18
N VAL A 23 5.49 -14.78 -22.33
CA VAL A 23 6.92 -14.66 -22.01
C VAL A 23 7.69 -13.80 -23.02
N PHE A 24 7.11 -13.44 -24.17
CA PHE A 24 7.87 -12.78 -25.26
C PHE A 24 7.47 -11.33 -25.57
N ILE A 25 6.47 -10.74 -24.90
CA ILE A 25 5.96 -9.40 -25.26
C ILE A 25 5.61 -8.57 -24.01
N ARG A 26 6.61 -7.99 -23.36
CA ARG A 26 6.60 -6.69 -22.60
C ARG A 26 7.77 -6.72 -21.63
N ASP A 27 8.93 -6.27 -22.07
CA ASP A 27 9.46 -4.92 -21.79
C ASP A 27 10.14 -4.91 -20.41
N ASP A 28 11.46 -4.64 -20.38
CA ASP A 28 12.42 -4.77 -19.27
C ASP A 28 12.12 -3.91 -18.02
N GLN A 29 10.88 -3.47 -17.83
CA GLN A 29 10.39 -2.64 -16.73
C GLN A 29 9.46 -3.41 -15.77
N VAL A 30 9.08 -4.66 -16.10
CA VAL A 30 8.07 -5.41 -15.32
C VAL A 30 8.67 -6.20 -14.16
N GLU A 31 9.92 -6.66 -14.23
CA GLU A 31 10.51 -7.52 -13.18
C GLU A 31 10.74 -6.78 -11.85
N ALA A 32 11.24 -5.54 -11.89
CA ALA A 32 11.47 -4.75 -10.68
C ALA A 32 10.15 -4.32 -9.99
N VAL A 33 9.12 -4.04 -10.78
CA VAL A 33 7.80 -3.65 -10.25
C VAL A 33 7.12 -4.86 -9.61
N VAL A 34 7.23 -6.05 -10.20
CA VAL A 34 6.62 -7.27 -9.65
C VAL A 34 7.35 -7.73 -8.38
N GLU A 35 8.68 -7.68 -8.32
CA GLU A 35 9.41 -8.07 -7.12
C GLU A 35 9.13 -7.11 -5.95
N GLN A 36 9.14 -5.80 -6.21
CA GLN A 36 8.89 -4.79 -5.18
C GLN A 36 7.43 -4.85 -4.67
N THR A 37 6.44 -4.94 -5.58
CA THR A 37 5.02 -5.07 -5.20
C THR A 37 4.74 -6.35 -4.42
N VAL A 38 5.35 -7.48 -4.77
CA VAL A 38 5.20 -8.73 -4.03
C VAL A 38 5.83 -8.62 -2.63
N THR A 39 7.00 -7.99 -2.49
CA THR A 39 7.58 -7.73 -1.15
C THR A 39 6.77 -6.73 -0.32
N GLU A 40 6.24 -5.67 -0.92
CA GLU A 40 5.41 -4.67 -0.24
C GLU A 40 4.08 -5.25 0.22
N GLU A 41 3.36 -5.99 -0.65
CA GLU A 41 2.13 -6.69 -0.28
C GLU A 41 2.36 -7.75 0.80
N MET A 42 3.49 -8.45 0.75
CA MET A 42 3.87 -9.42 1.77
C MET A 42 4.11 -8.74 3.13
N SER A 43 4.73 -7.55 3.13
CA SER A 43 4.96 -6.77 4.36
C SER A 43 3.64 -6.27 4.98
N LEU A 44 2.70 -5.80 4.17
CA LEU A 44 1.35 -5.42 4.62
C LEU A 44 0.58 -6.62 5.15
N THR A 45 0.70 -7.77 4.49
CA THR A 45 0.05 -9.01 4.91
C THR A 45 0.53 -9.44 6.29
N GLU A 46 1.84 -9.38 6.57
CA GLU A 46 2.37 -9.70 7.91
C GLU A 46 1.86 -8.71 8.98
N ALA A 47 1.83 -7.41 8.66
CA ALA A 47 1.31 -6.38 9.57
C ALA A 47 -0.17 -6.63 9.93
N ARG A 48 -0.98 -6.96 8.92
CA ARG A 48 -2.40 -7.32 9.10
C ARG A 48 -2.56 -8.60 9.91
N GLN A 49 -1.76 -9.63 9.64
CA GLN A 49 -1.78 -10.88 10.43
C GLN A 49 -1.49 -10.62 11.91
N ALA A 50 -0.49 -9.80 12.22
CA ALA A 50 -0.19 -9.40 13.60
C ALA A 50 -1.37 -8.66 14.25
N PHE A 51 -2.02 -7.75 13.51
CA PHE A 51 -3.22 -7.04 13.99
C PHE A 51 -4.37 -8.00 14.32
N TRP A 52 -4.67 -8.95 13.42
CA TRP A 52 -5.70 -9.97 13.63
C TRP A 52 -5.38 -10.91 14.80
N ALA A 53 -4.09 -11.21 15.00
CA ALA A 53 -3.60 -11.97 16.15
C ALA A 53 -3.63 -11.17 17.47
N ARG A 54 -4.11 -9.91 17.46
CA ARG A 54 -4.12 -8.96 18.58
C ARG A 54 -2.74 -8.57 19.10
N ASP A 55 -1.68 -8.87 18.35
CA ASP A 55 -0.33 -8.38 18.63
C ASP A 55 -0.18 -6.96 18.10
N MET A 56 -0.80 -6.01 18.82
CA MET A 56 -0.85 -4.60 18.43
C MET A 56 0.56 -3.97 18.37
N ALA A 57 1.48 -4.41 19.23
CA ALA A 57 2.84 -3.91 19.25
C ALA A 57 3.64 -4.36 18.01
N LYS A 58 3.47 -5.62 17.57
CA LYS A 58 4.04 -6.09 16.31
C LYS A 58 3.40 -5.41 15.10
N ALA A 59 2.08 -5.30 15.07
CA ALA A 59 1.37 -4.65 13.97
C ALA A 59 1.83 -3.19 13.80
N GLU A 60 1.85 -2.41 14.88
CA GLU A 60 2.31 -1.02 14.87
C GLU A 60 3.74 -0.90 14.34
N ARG A 61 4.66 -1.75 14.84
CA ARG A 61 6.05 -1.74 14.39
C ARG A 61 6.16 -2.02 12.89
N LEU A 62 5.42 -3.01 12.38
CA LEU A 62 5.45 -3.38 10.96
C LEU A 62 4.88 -2.26 10.09
N TYR A 63 3.73 -1.69 10.43
CA TYR A 63 3.20 -0.56 9.69
C TYR A 63 4.12 0.66 9.71
N ARG A 64 4.80 0.95 10.84
CA ARG A 64 5.83 2.00 10.89
C ARG A 64 7.02 1.74 9.97
N ILE A 65 7.44 0.48 9.82
CA ILE A 65 8.49 0.13 8.86
C ILE A 65 8.02 0.42 7.44
N ILE A 66 6.79 -0.01 7.10
CA ILE A 66 6.20 0.20 5.78
C ILE A 66 6.08 1.68 5.45
N THR A 67 5.50 2.49 6.35
CA THR A 67 5.34 3.95 6.12
C THR A 67 6.66 4.72 6.10
N THR A 68 7.72 4.15 6.66
CA THR A 68 9.08 4.73 6.57
C THR A 68 9.74 4.40 5.23
N ALA A 69 9.51 3.18 4.71
CA ALA A 69 10.06 2.72 3.44
C ALA A 69 9.33 3.34 2.24
N ASP A 70 8.00 3.39 2.30
CA ASP A 70 7.12 4.02 1.32
C ASP A 70 6.17 5.00 2.02
N LYS A 71 6.41 6.29 1.77
CA LYS A 71 5.61 7.37 2.36
C LYS A 71 4.26 7.54 1.68
N ASP A 72 4.09 7.01 0.47
CA ASP A 72 2.87 7.13 -0.33
C ASP A 72 1.92 5.93 -0.14
N ASN A 73 2.32 4.96 0.70
CA ASN A 73 1.49 3.80 1.06
C ASN A 73 0.30 4.21 1.93
N LEU A 74 -0.79 4.61 1.28
CA LEU A 74 -2.03 5.05 1.92
C LEU A 74 -2.62 4.00 2.86
N GLU A 75 -2.53 2.72 2.47
CA GLU A 75 -3.06 1.62 3.27
C GLU A 75 -2.31 1.49 4.59
N ALA A 76 -0.97 1.49 4.55
CA ALA A 76 -0.15 1.39 5.75
C ALA A 76 -0.38 2.56 6.70
N TRP A 77 -0.47 3.79 6.18
CA TRP A 77 -0.77 4.97 7.00
C TRP A 77 -2.17 4.91 7.62
N GLY A 78 -3.18 4.50 6.85
CA GLY A 78 -4.55 4.34 7.36
C GLY A 78 -4.65 3.29 8.46
N GLU A 79 -4.04 2.13 8.26
CA GLU A 79 -4.04 1.05 9.25
C GLU A 79 -3.23 1.39 10.50
N LEU A 80 -2.11 2.10 10.35
CA LEU A 80 -1.36 2.64 11.48
C LEU A 80 -2.20 3.63 12.29
N GLY A 81 -2.95 4.52 11.60
CA GLY A 81 -3.91 5.42 12.24
C GLY A 81 -4.99 4.68 13.01
N ASN A 82 -5.54 3.59 12.45
CA ASN A 82 -6.52 2.74 13.12
C ASN A 82 -5.96 2.12 14.41
N ILE A 83 -4.72 1.64 14.38
CA ILE A 83 -4.05 1.10 15.58
C ILE A 83 -3.92 2.18 16.65
N TYR A 84 -3.42 3.37 16.30
CA TYR A 84 -3.30 4.47 17.25
C TYR A 84 -4.65 4.90 17.83
N TYR A 85 -5.69 4.95 17.00
CA TYR A 85 -7.04 5.25 17.43
C TYR A 85 -7.55 4.21 18.46
N LEU A 86 -7.39 2.93 18.18
CA LEU A 86 -7.77 1.84 19.11
C LEU A 86 -7.00 1.91 20.44
N GLN A 87 -5.76 2.39 20.43
CA GLN A 87 -4.93 2.61 21.62
C GLN A 87 -5.22 3.95 22.32
N SER A 88 -6.21 4.73 21.87
CA SER A 88 -6.51 6.08 22.37
C SER A 88 -5.36 7.08 22.23
N ARG A 89 -4.42 6.84 21.30
CA ARG A 89 -3.32 7.74 20.95
C ARG A 89 -3.79 8.70 19.87
N TRP A 90 -4.67 9.63 20.25
CA TRP A 90 -5.41 10.47 19.32
C TRP A 90 -4.53 11.36 18.44
N GLN A 91 -3.45 11.92 19.00
CA GLN A 91 -2.52 12.77 18.25
C GLN A 91 -1.75 11.96 17.19
N ASP A 92 -1.33 10.74 17.53
CA ASP A 92 -0.64 9.86 16.59
C ASP A 92 -1.59 9.39 15.48
N ALA A 93 -2.84 9.06 15.84
CA ALA A 93 -3.88 8.71 14.88
C ALA A 93 -4.17 9.87 13.91
N ALA A 94 -4.34 11.08 14.42
CA ALA A 94 -4.51 12.28 13.61
C ALA A 94 -3.33 12.52 12.67
N ALA A 95 -2.10 12.30 13.13
CA ALA A 95 -0.91 12.41 12.30
C ALA A 95 -0.94 11.41 11.13
N ALA A 96 -1.21 10.14 11.41
CA ALA A 96 -1.27 9.10 10.38
C ALA A 96 -2.39 9.36 9.35
N TYR A 97 -3.60 9.70 9.81
CA TYR A 97 -4.70 10.03 8.90
C TYR A 97 -4.47 11.30 8.09
N THR A 98 -3.66 12.24 8.58
CA THR A 98 -3.29 13.45 7.84
C THR A 98 -2.42 13.14 6.64
N GLU A 99 -1.47 12.21 6.76
CA GLU A 99 -0.65 11.78 5.62
C GLU A 99 -1.52 11.12 4.54
N VAL A 100 -2.52 10.32 4.93
CA VAL A 100 -3.51 9.76 3.99
C VAL A 100 -4.29 10.88 3.30
N ALA A 101 -4.82 11.84 4.08
CA ALA A 101 -5.62 12.94 3.53
C ALA A 101 -4.82 13.81 2.56
N ILE A 102 -3.57 14.16 2.89
CA ILE A 102 -2.68 14.97 2.03
C ILE A 102 -2.41 14.25 0.71
N ASN A 103 -2.10 12.96 0.75
CA ASN A 103 -1.83 12.20 -0.48
C ASN A 103 -3.11 12.00 -1.32
N LEU A 104 -4.30 11.89 -0.71
CA LEU A 104 -5.58 11.92 -1.43
C LEU A 104 -5.83 13.27 -2.11
N VAL A 105 -5.55 14.38 -1.42
CA VAL A 105 -5.59 15.73 -2.03
C VAL A 105 -4.69 15.78 -3.26
N ASP A 106 -3.49 15.19 -3.16
CA ASP A 106 -2.50 15.21 -4.24
C ASP A 106 -2.89 14.36 -5.44
N LYS A 107 -3.67 13.31 -5.20
CA LYS A 107 -4.30 12.47 -6.23
C LYS A 107 -5.60 13.08 -6.78
N GLY A 108 -6.06 14.21 -6.26
CA GLY A 108 -7.32 14.86 -6.65
C GLY A 108 -8.57 14.23 -6.04
N ASP A 109 -8.44 13.28 -5.11
CA ASP A 109 -9.57 12.69 -4.37
C ASP A 109 -9.96 13.59 -3.18
N VAL A 110 -10.44 14.79 -3.54
CA VAL A 110 -10.88 15.81 -2.58
C VAL A 110 -12.03 15.33 -1.68
N PRO A 111 -13.05 14.59 -2.16
CA PRO A 111 -14.13 14.12 -1.29
C PRO A 111 -13.62 13.24 -0.14
N GLN A 112 -12.73 12.29 -0.42
CA GLN A 112 -12.21 11.39 0.61
C GLN A 112 -11.25 12.13 1.56
N ALA A 113 -10.46 13.08 1.06
CA ALA A 113 -9.63 13.94 1.89
C ALA A 113 -10.48 14.80 2.85
N MET A 114 -11.61 15.35 2.39
CA MET A 114 -12.53 16.13 3.21
C MET A 114 -13.19 15.29 4.31
N TYR A 115 -13.49 14.02 4.05
CA TYR A 115 -13.94 13.09 5.08
C TYR A 115 -12.88 12.93 6.18
N LEU A 116 -11.64 12.64 5.80
CA LEU A 116 -10.55 12.48 6.77
C LEU A 116 -10.25 13.78 7.53
N LEU A 117 -10.37 14.94 6.88
CA LEU A 117 -10.28 16.23 7.55
C LEU A 117 -11.28 16.37 8.70
N GLN A 118 -12.54 15.94 8.52
CA GLN A 118 -13.53 15.97 9.60
C GLN A 118 -13.17 15.04 10.75
N VAL A 119 -12.60 13.87 10.45
CA VAL A 119 -12.12 12.91 11.46
C VAL A 119 -10.94 13.52 12.22
N VAL A 120 -9.91 13.97 11.51
CA VAL A 120 -8.70 14.58 12.06
C VAL A 120 -9.04 15.82 12.88
N GLY A 121 -9.97 16.66 12.44
CA GLY A 121 -10.36 17.87 13.17
C GLY A 121 -10.95 17.60 14.56
N ARG A 122 -11.54 16.42 14.79
CA ARG A 122 -12.02 16.02 16.12
C ARG A 122 -10.90 15.50 17.02
N LEU A 123 -9.79 15.05 16.43
CA LEU A 123 -8.67 14.44 17.13
C LEU A 123 -7.55 15.45 17.41
N ASP A 124 -7.18 16.25 16.42
CA ASP A 124 -6.10 17.24 16.50
C ASP A 124 -6.32 18.38 15.48
N GLY A 125 -6.55 19.59 15.99
CA GLY A 125 -6.81 20.76 15.16
C GLY A 125 -5.60 21.24 14.34
N LYS A 126 -4.37 21.00 14.82
CA LYS A 126 -3.15 21.39 14.09
C LYS A 126 -2.95 20.51 12.85
N GLN A 127 -3.23 19.22 12.97
CA GLN A 127 -3.18 18.29 11.85
C GLN A 127 -4.29 18.58 10.83
N ALA A 128 -5.50 18.91 11.28
CA ALA A 128 -6.58 19.34 10.38
C ALA A 128 -6.21 20.61 9.60
N GLN A 129 -5.53 21.56 10.26
CA GLN A 129 -5.04 22.78 9.61
C GLN A 129 -4.05 22.46 8.47
N ARG A 130 -3.16 21.48 8.63
CA ARG A 130 -2.26 21.05 7.53
C ARG A 130 -3.03 20.54 6.30
N ILE A 131 -4.11 19.79 6.52
CA ILE A 131 -4.95 19.29 5.41
C ILE A 131 -5.65 20.46 4.70
N HIS A 132 -6.19 21.42 5.47
CA HIS A 132 -6.77 22.65 4.90
C HIS A 132 -5.78 23.44 4.05
N GLU A 133 -4.56 23.63 4.56
CA GLU A 133 -3.50 24.32 3.82
C GLU A 133 -3.18 23.61 2.51
N ARG A 134 -3.11 22.27 2.53
CA ARG A 134 -2.86 21.49 1.31
C ARG A 134 -3.99 21.63 0.30
N LEU A 135 -5.24 21.50 0.72
CA LEU A 135 -6.43 21.71 -0.13
C LEU A 135 -6.42 23.08 -0.81
N ASN A 136 -6.12 24.14 -0.03
CA ASN A 136 -6.06 25.50 -0.56
C ASN A 136 -4.92 25.67 -1.57
N SER A 137 -3.76 25.05 -1.33
CA SER A 137 -2.63 25.13 -2.26
C SER A 137 -2.92 24.54 -3.64
N GLN A 138 -3.75 23.49 -3.71
CA GLN A 138 -4.15 22.85 -4.97
C GLN A 138 -5.16 23.68 -5.76
N GLN A 139 -6.06 24.40 -5.09
CA GLN A 139 -7.07 25.25 -5.75
C GLN A 139 -6.49 26.50 -6.42
N VAL A 140 -5.30 26.92 -6.02
CA VAL A 140 -4.62 28.12 -6.55
C VAL A 140 -3.71 27.78 -7.75
N SER A 141 -3.53 26.50 -8.08
CA SER A 141 -2.71 26.07 -9.22
C SER A 141 -3.51 26.22 -10.53
N PRO A 142 -3.04 27.06 -11.50
CA PRO A 142 -3.77 27.41 -12.72
C PRO A 142 -3.80 26.30 -13.78
#